data_AF-A0A811LJV7-F1
#
_entry.id   AF-A0A811LJV7-F1
#
_cell.length_a   1.000
_cell.length_b   1.000
_cell.length_c   1.000
_cell.angle_alpha   90.00
_cell.angle_beta   90.00
_cell.angle_gamma   90.00
#
_symmetry.space_group_name_H-M   'P 1'
#
loop_
_entity.id
_entity.type
_entity.pdbx_description
1 polymer ?
#
loop_
_entity_poly.entity_id
_entity_poly.type
_entity_poly.pdbx_seq_one_letter_code
_entity_poly.pdbx_strand_id
1 'polypeptide(L)'
;MPKNHPFGIGKRVCPGEALARMELYLVLGSIIQDLELRVDLRPGKPSLERCPGMTSVPKPTSYMIVQRHEKLLCEELGLSFLNLR
;
A
#
# COMPACT_ATOMS: atom_id res chain seq x y z
N MET A 1 19.88 -8.86 -19.43
CA MET A 1 18.77 -8.37 -18.59
C MET A 1 18.78 -6.85 -18.60
N PRO A 2 17.65 -6.17 -18.85
CA PRO A 2 17.64 -4.72 -18.75
C PRO A 2 17.96 -4.32 -17.31
N LYS A 3 19.00 -3.49 -17.13
CA LYS A 3 19.35 -2.94 -15.83
C LYS A 3 18.38 -1.80 -15.54
N ASN A 4 17.37 -2.09 -14.74
CA ASN A 4 16.44 -1.08 -14.26
C ASN A 4 17.11 -0.30 -13.13
N HIS A 5 17.39 1.00 -13.33
CA HIS A 5 18.04 1.90 -12.38
C HIS A 5 17.03 2.92 -11.80
N PRO A 6 16.07 2.50 -10.94
CA PRO A 6 14.99 3.38 -10.46
C PRO A 6 15.48 4.56 -9.63
N PHE A 7 16.68 4.47 -9.06
CA PHE A 7 17.33 5.52 -8.26
C PHE A 7 18.46 6.24 -9.02
N GLY A 8 18.57 6.01 -10.34
CA GLY A 8 19.66 6.53 -11.16
C GLY A 8 20.97 5.75 -11.01
N ILE A 9 22.04 6.29 -11.59
CA ILE A 9 23.39 5.71 -11.59
C ILE A 9 24.45 6.83 -11.62
N GLY A 10 25.62 6.59 -11.01
CA GLY A 10 26.77 7.50 -11.05
C GLY A 10 26.75 8.62 -10.00
N LYS A 11 27.44 9.74 -10.28
CA LYS A 11 27.69 10.84 -9.31
C LYS A 11 26.42 11.56 -8.80
N ARG A 12 25.28 11.37 -9.48
CA ARG A 12 23.98 11.95 -9.12
C ARG A 12 22.94 10.86 -8.78
N VAL A 13 23.39 9.67 -8.39
CA VAL A 13 22.52 8.62 -7.86
C VAL A 13 21.73 9.16 -6.66
N CYS A 14 20.49 8.69 -6.49
CA CYS A 14 19.63 9.14 -5.40
C CYS A 14 20.29 8.85 -4.05
N PRO A 15 20.62 9.88 -3.24
CA PRO A 15 21.22 9.66 -1.92
C PRO A 15 20.24 8.97 -0.95
N GLY A 16 18.94 8.99 -1.25
CA GLY A 16 17.89 8.35 -0.47
C GLY A 16 17.60 6.89 -0.83
N GLU A 17 18.38 6.23 -1.71
CA GLU A 17 18.07 4.86 -2.16
C GLU A 17 17.96 3.87 -0.99
N ALA A 18 18.91 3.88 -0.05
CA ALA A 18 18.90 2.96 1.07
C ALA A 18 17.68 3.18 1.99
N LEU A 19 17.36 4.45 2.26
CA LEU A 19 16.20 4.82 3.08
C LEU A 19 14.89 4.41 2.39
N ALA A 20 14.71 4.77 1.11
CA ALA A 20 13.51 4.44 0.35
C ALA A 20 13.27 2.94 0.28
N ARG A 21 14.33 2.13 0.10
CA ARG A 21 14.21 0.66 0.13
C ARG A 21 13.75 0.16 1.50
N MET A 22 14.38 0.63 2.58
CA MET A 22 14.03 0.23 3.93
C MET A 22 12.57 0.55 4.26
N GLU A 23 12.13 1.78 3.99
CA GLU A 23 10.75 2.21 4.20
C GLU A 23 9.76 1.38 3.38
N LEU A 24 10.03 1.16 2.09
CA LEU A 24 9.17 0.33 1.24
C LEU A 24 9.01 -1.08 1.79
N TYR A 25 10.09 -1.71 2.27
CA TYR A 25 10.02 -3.06 2.84
C TYR A 25 9.22 -3.09 4.15
N LEU A 26 9.48 -2.16 5.07
CA LEU A 26 8.83 -2.14 6.37
C LEU A 26 7.34 -1.79 6.26
N VAL A 27 7.01 -0.76 5.48
CA VAL A 27 5.61 -0.32 5.29
C VAL A 27 4.81 -1.35 4.53
N LEU A 28 5.35 -1.91 3.44
CA LEU A 28 4.62 -2.94 2.70
C LEU A 28 4.47 -4.22 3.54
N GLY A 29 5.53 -4.60 4.26
CA GLY A 29 5.51 -5.75 5.17
C GLY A 29 4.42 -5.62 6.23
N SER A 30 4.35 -4.48 6.93
CA SER A 30 3.33 -4.25 7.97
C SER A 30 1.91 -4.21 7.39
N ILE A 31 1.72 -3.57 6.22
CA ILE A 31 0.42 -3.55 5.54
C ILE A 31 -0.04 -4.98 5.21
N ILE A 32 0.83 -5.80 4.63
CA ILE A 32 0.44 -7.17 4.22
C ILE A 32 0.16 -8.06 5.45
N GLN A 33 0.96 -7.92 6.50
CA GLN A 33 0.84 -8.71 7.73
C GLN A 33 -0.45 -8.37 8.48
N ASP A 34 -0.73 -7.08 8.71
CA ASP A 34 -1.76 -6.66 9.65
C ASP A 34 -3.07 -6.20 9.00
N LEU A 35 -3.04 -5.83 7.73
CA LEU A 35 -4.19 -5.22 7.04
C LEU A 35 -4.71 -6.09 5.89
N GLU A 36 -6.03 -6.04 5.70
CA GLU A 36 -6.74 -6.54 4.53
C GLU A 36 -7.23 -5.33 3.73
N LEU A 37 -6.62 -5.09 2.55
CA LEU A 37 -7.02 -4.03 1.62
C LEU A 37 -8.12 -4.55 0.70
N ARG A 38 -9.34 -4.05 0.88
CA ARG A 38 -10.49 -4.37 0.02
C ARG A 38 -10.73 -3.24 -0.97
N VAL A 39 -11.02 -3.63 -2.21
CA VAL A 39 -11.43 -2.69 -3.26
C VAL A 39 -12.84 -2.20 -2.91
N ASP A 40 -13.01 -0.88 -2.83
CA ASP A 40 -14.33 -0.27 -2.76
C ASP A 40 -15.05 -0.52 -4.09
N LEU A 41 -16.26 -1.08 -4.05
CA LEU A 41 -17.02 -1.41 -5.26
C LEU A 41 -17.54 -0.14 -5.98
N ARG A 42 -17.51 1.04 -5.33
CA ARG A 42 -18.08 2.28 -5.86
C ARG A 42 -17.19 2.98 -6.90
N PRO A 43 -15.94 3.37 -6.61
CA PRO A 43 -15.00 3.73 -7.65
C PRO A 43 -14.41 2.42 -8.19
N GLY A 44 -14.63 2.10 -9.46
CA GLY A 44 -14.05 0.90 -10.08
C GLY A 44 -12.52 0.78 -9.90
N LYS A 45 -11.93 -0.32 -10.39
CA LYS A 45 -10.49 -0.65 -10.25
C LYS A 45 -9.56 0.59 -10.35
N PRO A 46 -8.53 0.71 -9.48
CA PRO A 46 -7.56 1.80 -9.55
C PRO A 46 -6.99 1.98 -10.95
N SER A 47 -6.92 3.23 -11.41
CA SER A 47 -6.27 3.57 -12.68
C SER A 47 -4.75 3.46 -12.54
N LEU A 48 -4.10 2.96 -13.60
CA LEU A 48 -2.64 2.94 -13.72
C LEU A 48 -2.09 4.24 -14.34
N GLU A 49 -2.96 5.17 -14.71
CA GLU A 49 -2.57 6.49 -15.17
C GLU A 49 -1.99 7.32 -14.03
N ARG A 50 -0.94 8.08 -14.35
CA ARG A 50 -0.24 8.96 -13.43
C ARG A 50 -0.77 10.38 -13.56
N CYS A 51 -0.85 11.10 -12.45
CA CYS A 51 -1.05 12.54 -12.47
C CYS A 51 0.26 13.24 -12.92
N PRO A 52 0.19 14.26 -13.78
CA PRO A 52 1.37 15.03 -14.18
C PRO A 52 1.92 15.84 -12.99
N GLY A 53 3.25 15.93 -12.87
CA GLY A 53 3.92 16.66 -11.79
C GLY A 53 5.40 16.32 -11.66
N MET A 54 6.03 16.81 -10.58
CA MET A 54 7.45 16.52 -10.25
C MET A 54 7.68 15.05 -9.88
N THR A 55 6.67 14.36 -9.35
CA THR A 55 6.72 12.96 -8.95
C THR A 55 5.60 12.16 -9.61
N SER A 56 5.78 10.84 -9.72
CA SER A 56 4.76 9.93 -10.25
C SER A 56 3.69 9.65 -9.19
N VAL A 57 2.65 10.48 -9.15
CA VAL A 57 1.52 10.33 -8.21
C VAL A 57 0.38 9.55 -8.87
N PRO A 58 -0.17 8.50 -8.23
CA PRO A 58 -1.36 7.81 -8.75
C PRO A 58 -2.62 8.68 -8.64
N LYS A 59 -3.64 8.37 -9.44
CA LYS A 59 -4.96 9.01 -9.27
C LYS A 59 -5.57 8.65 -7.91
N PRO A 60 -6.28 9.58 -7.24
CA PRO A 60 -6.96 9.29 -5.97
C PRO A 60 -7.88 8.07 -6.10
N THR A 61 -7.69 7.10 -5.20
CA THR A 61 -8.48 5.85 -5.16
C THR A 61 -8.88 5.58 -3.72
N SER A 62 -10.12 5.12 -3.52
CA SER A 62 -10.67 4.72 -2.22
C SER A 62 -10.45 3.23 -1.99
N TYR A 63 -10.07 2.85 -0.78
CA TYR A 63 -9.93 1.47 -0.33
C TYR A 63 -10.61 1.29 1.02
N MET A 64 -11.22 0.13 1.25
CA MET A 64 -11.65 -0.27 2.59
C MET A 64 -10.50 -1.02 3.26
N ILE A 65 -10.13 -0.58 4.46
CA ILE A 65 -9.05 -1.19 5.24
C ILE A 65 -9.70 -1.93 6.41
N VAL A 66 -9.38 -3.21 6.55
CA VAL A 66 -9.83 -4.06 7.66
C VAL A 66 -8.61 -4.61 8.38
N GLN A 67 -8.61 -4.62 9.71
CA GLN A 67 -7.52 -5.23 10.47
C GLN A 67 -7.64 -6.76 10.43
N ARG A 68 -6.58 -7.44 10.02
CA ARG A 68 -6.56 -8.91 9.85
C ARG A 68 -6.73 -9.63 11.18
N HIS A 69 -6.10 -9.13 12.24
CA HIS A 69 -6.14 -9.73 13.57
C HIS A 69 -7.53 -9.59 14.23
N GLU A 70 -8.21 -8.47 14.00
CA GLU A 70 -9.58 -8.25 14.49
C GLU A 70 -10.58 -9.20 13.80
N LYS A 71 -10.36 -9.53 12.53
CA LYS A 71 -11.18 -10.52 11.80
C LYS A 71 -11.07 -11.92 12.42
N LEU A 72 -9.89 -12.36 12.83
CA LEU A 72 -9.70 -13.65 13.53
C LEU A 72 -10.44 -13.65 14.87
N LEU A 73 -10.36 -12.56 15.64
CA LEU A 73 -11.11 -12.42 16.90
C LEU A 73 -12.62 -12.42 16.66
N CYS A 74 -13.11 -11.73 15.63
CA CYS A 74 -14.54 -11.74 15.26
C CYS A 74 -15.02 -13.11 14.74
N GLU A 75 -14.19 -13.82 13.96
CA GLU A 75 -14.49 -15.17 13.46
C GLU A 75 -14.46 -16.22 14.58
N GLU A 76 -13.52 -16.13 15.53
CA GLU A 76 -13.45 -17.03 16.68
C GLU A 76 -14.50 -16.72 17.76
N LEU A 77 -14.88 -15.46 17.96
CA LEU A 77 -15.85 -15.03 18.98
C LEU A 77 -17.29 -14.88 18.45
N GLY A 78 -17.53 -15.08 17.14
CA GLY A 78 -18.85 -14.96 16.52
C GLY A 78 -19.46 -13.54 16.59
N LEU A 79 -18.65 -12.53 16.85
CA LEU A 79 -19.09 -11.14 17.01
C LEU A 79 -19.05 -10.44 15.65
N SER A 80 -20.22 -10.23 15.05
CA SER A 80 -20.33 -9.37 13.89
C SER A 80 -20.02 -7.91 14.27
N PHE A 81 -19.32 -7.19 13.39
CA PHE A 81 -18.92 -5.77 13.50
C PHE A 81 -20.06 -4.79 13.87
N LEU A 82 -21.32 -5.23 13.93
CA LEU A 82 -22.48 -4.46 14.34
C LEU A 82 -22.64 -4.29 15.87
N ASN A 83 -21.88 -5.02 16.70
CA ASN A 83 -22.01 -4.96 18.16
C ASN A 83 -20.94 -4.12 18.89
N LEU A 84 -20.08 -3.40 18.17
CA LEU A 84 -19.05 -2.55 18.78
C LEU A 84 -19.26 -1.05 18.50
N ARG A 85 -20.51 -0.59 18.58
CA ARG A 85 -20.84 0.84 18.66
C ARG A 85 -21.77 1.14 19.83
#